data_AF-A0A7S2JWI7-F1
#
_entry.id   AF-A0A7S2JWI7-F1
#
_cell.length_a   1.000
_cell.length_b   1.000
_cell.length_c   1.000
_cell.angle_alpha   90.00
_cell.angle_beta   90.00
_cell.angle_gamma   90.00
#
_symmetry.space_group_name_H-M   'P 1'
#
loop_
_entity.id
_entity.type
_entity.pdbx_description
1 polymer ?
#
loop_
_entity_poly.entity_id
_entity_poly.type
_entity_poly.pdbx_seq_one_letter_code
_entity_poly.pdbx_strand_id
1 'polypeptide(L)'
;RALYAAALRSSSCVCCRLSPMQKRELVELVREQNPQAITLGIGDGANDVPMIQGAHVGIGVRGKEGAAAVQACDVAISEFCFLGNLVLCHGRKSYRRVATFLLFFIYKSLALGWSYIVYAHTMFFSGEGAYPQWLDVIWNPLTSCAAVLILASDVDVPDAVALANPHLYTPGPDRRLFNPRVFGQWMFIATAQGIISWCVPVYGLTSQSDRVHRPLVEGGPFWQASFTAFTTIFLVVHLKLLLVAERPLQPIGAAALAVELLAYLPVAVGLGSSLAPSHELLGAPLAVVTS
;
A
#
# COMPACT_ATOMS: atom_id res chain seq x y z
N ARG A 1 -0.98 34.54 15.34
CA ARG A 1 0.47 34.38 15.06
C ARG A 1 1.35 34.58 16.30
N ALA A 2 1.30 35.72 17.00
CA ALA A 2 2.11 35.93 18.23
C ALA A 2 1.85 34.86 19.32
N LEU A 3 0.58 34.50 19.54
CA LEU A 3 0.19 33.41 20.45
C LEU A 3 0.86 32.07 20.09
N TYR A 4 0.85 31.72 18.81
CA TYR A 4 1.47 30.48 18.31
C TYR A 4 2.99 30.46 18.52
N ALA A 5 3.67 31.58 18.24
CA ALA A 5 5.11 31.70 18.47
C ALA A 5 5.48 31.59 19.96
N ALA A 6 4.68 32.17 20.85
CA ALA A 6 4.86 32.03 22.30
C ALA A 6 4.63 30.58 22.76
N ALA A 7 3.61 29.92 22.21
CA ALA A 7 3.30 28.53 22.52
C ALA A 7 4.43 27.57 22.11
N LEU A 8 5.03 27.75 20.92
CA LEU A 8 6.15 26.92 20.45
C LEU A 8 7.41 27.03 21.31
N ARG A 9 7.59 28.15 22.02
CA ARG A 9 8.74 28.36 22.93
C ARG A 9 8.50 27.81 24.33
N SER A 10 7.30 27.32 24.61
CA SER A 10 6.87 26.84 25.92
C SER A 10 6.79 25.31 25.92
N SER A 11 7.10 24.68 27.06
CA SER A 11 6.97 23.23 27.21
C SER A 11 5.51 22.78 27.31
N SER A 12 4.61 23.66 27.76
CA SER A 12 3.18 23.43 27.88
C SER A 12 2.42 24.74 27.74
N CYS A 13 1.14 24.65 27.36
CA CYS A 13 0.23 25.78 27.27
C CYS A 13 -1.11 25.40 27.89
N VAL A 14 -1.65 26.27 28.74
CA VAL A 14 -2.96 26.09 29.36
C VAL A 14 -3.83 27.28 28.99
N CYS A 15 -4.96 27.00 28.35
CA CYS A 15 -5.94 28.02 27.97
C CYS A 15 -7.19 27.86 28.85
N CYS A 16 -7.58 28.92 29.53
CA CYS A 16 -8.66 28.90 30.51
C CYS A 16 -9.87 29.68 30.00
N ARG A 17 -11.08 29.28 30.43
CA ARG A 17 -12.36 29.99 30.18
C ARG A 17 -12.64 30.24 28.68
N LEU A 18 -12.29 29.26 27.84
CA LEU A 18 -12.58 29.32 26.40
C LEU A 18 -14.02 28.91 26.10
N SER A 19 -14.65 29.61 25.17
CA SER A 19 -15.88 29.15 24.52
C SER A 19 -15.59 27.95 23.59
N PRO A 20 -16.60 27.13 23.24
CA PRO A 20 -16.43 26.03 22.29
C PRO A 20 -15.83 26.46 20.95
N MET A 21 -16.21 27.63 20.44
CA MET A 21 -15.64 28.21 19.20
C MET A 21 -14.18 28.60 19.37
N GLN A 22 -13.82 29.23 20.50
CA GLN A 22 -12.43 29.61 20.75
C GLN A 22 -11.51 28.39 20.87
N LYS A 23 -11.99 27.27 21.41
CA LYS A 23 -11.22 26.00 21.42
C LYS A 23 -10.91 25.54 20.00
N ARG A 24 -11.89 25.62 19.09
CA ARG A 24 -11.71 25.29 17.67
C ARG A 24 -10.72 26.23 16.98
N GLU A 25 -10.86 27.54 17.18
CA GLU A 25 -9.96 28.55 16.60
C GLU A 25 -8.49 28.31 16.99
N LEU A 26 -8.22 27.83 18.21
CA LEU A 26 -6.86 27.46 18.62
C LEU A 26 -6.30 26.29 17.83
N VAL A 27 -7.11 25.26 17.59
CA VAL A 27 -6.69 24.10 16.79
C VAL A 27 -6.46 24.50 15.34
N GLU A 28 -7.37 25.29 14.75
CA GLU A 28 -7.25 25.82 13.39
C GLU A 28 -6.01 26.71 13.25
N LEU A 29 -5.72 27.57 14.23
CA LEU A 29 -4.49 28.37 14.27
C LEU A 29 -3.24 27.49 14.18
N VAL A 30 -3.17 26.36 14.91
CA VAL A 30 -2.02 25.45 14.83
C VAL A 30 -1.90 24.82 13.44
N ARG A 31 -3.02 24.42 12.83
CA ARG A 31 -3.06 23.81 11.49
C ARG A 31 -2.61 24.79 10.42
N GLU A 32 -3.04 26.05 10.51
CA GLU A 32 -2.66 27.10 9.58
C GLU A 32 -1.18 27.49 9.69
N GLN A 33 -0.66 27.56 10.93
CA GLN A 33 0.73 27.99 11.15
C GLN A 33 1.73 26.85 10.95
N ASN A 34 1.32 25.59 11.09
CA ASN A 34 2.14 24.41 10.79
C ASN A 34 1.34 23.37 9.99
N PRO A 35 1.31 23.51 8.65
CA PRO A 35 0.60 22.58 7.76
C PRO A 35 1.14 21.15 7.79
N GLN A 36 2.35 20.92 8.30
CA GLN A 36 2.95 19.58 8.38
C GLN A 36 2.55 18.83 9.65
N ALA A 37 2.12 19.55 10.70
CA ALA A 37 1.69 18.96 11.95
C ALA A 37 0.28 18.36 11.84
N ILE A 38 0.11 17.19 12.45
CA ILE A 38 -1.20 16.55 12.62
C ILE A 38 -1.69 16.87 14.03
N THR A 39 -2.92 17.39 14.12
CA THR A 39 -3.53 17.82 15.38
C THR A 39 -4.58 16.79 15.82
N LEU A 40 -4.58 16.50 17.11
CA LEU A 40 -5.53 15.59 17.74
C LEU A 40 -6.33 16.37 18.78
N GLY A 41 -7.66 16.38 18.65
CA GLY A 41 -8.57 17.01 19.60
C GLY A 41 -9.28 15.94 20.41
N ILE A 42 -9.27 16.06 21.74
CA ILE A 42 -9.92 15.11 22.65
C ILE A 42 -10.89 15.83 23.58
N GLY A 43 -12.07 15.25 23.80
CA GLY A 43 -13.06 15.79 24.74
C GLY A 43 -14.16 14.79 25.07
N ASP A 44 -14.96 15.11 26.08
CA ASP A 44 -16.01 14.24 26.62
C ASP A 44 -17.41 14.88 26.59
N GLY A 45 -17.48 16.20 26.46
CA GLY A 45 -18.73 16.97 26.47
C GLY A 45 -19.04 17.69 25.15
N ALA A 46 -20.26 18.23 25.06
CA ALA A 46 -20.72 19.02 23.91
C ALA A 46 -19.86 20.28 23.65
N ASN A 47 -19.21 20.80 24.69
CA ASN A 47 -18.32 21.96 24.60
C ASN A 47 -17.03 21.71 23.82
N ASP A 48 -16.65 20.44 23.64
CA ASP A 48 -15.44 20.05 22.92
C ASP A 48 -15.73 19.61 21.49
N VAL A 49 -17.00 19.41 21.12
CA VAL A 49 -17.40 18.97 19.77
C VAL A 49 -16.79 19.85 18.67
N PRO A 50 -16.84 21.20 18.76
CA PRO A 50 -16.24 22.01 17.70
C PRO A 50 -14.72 21.90 17.62
N MET A 51 -14.05 21.67 18.75
CA MET A 51 -12.60 21.46 18.80
C MET A 51 -12.22 20.11 18.19
N ILE A 52 -12.97 19.05 18.53
CA ILE A 52 -12.81 17.70 17.99
C ILE A 52 -12.96 17.74 16.46
N GLN A 53 -13.99 18.41 15.95
CA GLN A 53 -14.24 18.56 14.51
C GLN A 53 -13.23 19.48 13.81
N GLY A 54 -12.60 20.42 14.53
CA GLY A 54 -11.55 21.29 14.02
C GLY A 54 -10.18 20.63 13.90
N ALA A 55 -9.96 19.51 14.61
CA ALA A 55 -8.71 18.76 14.57
C ALA A 55 -8.60 17.87 13.32
N HIS A 56 -7.41 17.35 13.05
CA HIS A 56 -7.24 16.33 12.00
C HIS A 56 -7.76 14.96 12.44
N VAL A 57 -7.69 14.67 13.74
CA VAL A 57 -8.23 13.47 14.36
C VAL A 57 -8.99 13.87 15.61
N GLY A 58 -10.28 13.55 15.65
CA GLY A 58 -11.16 13.80 16.78
C GLY A 58 -11.33 12.55 17.64
N ILE A 59 -11.09 12.67 18.95
CA ILE A 59 -11.29 11.59 19.93
C ILE A 59 -12.35 11.98 20.95
N GLY A 60 -13.38 11.15 21.05
CA GLY A 60 -14.43 11.28 22.06
C GLY A 60 -14.15 10.37 23.24
N VAL A 61 -14.16 10.90 24.46
CA VAL A 61 -14.11 10.09 25.68
C VAL A 61 -15.53 9.91 26.20
N ARG A 62 -15.89 8.69 26.59
CA ARG A 62 -17.19 8.42 27.21
C ARG A 62 -17.25 9.04 28.61
N GLY A 63 -17.71 10.28 28.67
CA GLY A 63 -17.87 11.05 29.91
C GLY A 63 -19.24 10.90 30.56
N LYS A 64 -19.37 11.50 31.75
CA LYS A 64 -20.66 11.69 32.44
C LYS A 64 -21.49 12.85 31.86
N GLU A 65 -20.86 13.73 31.08
CA GLU A 65 -21.47 14.96 30.53
C GLU A 65 -22.35 14.71 29.29
N GLY A 66 -22.44 13.47 28.80
CA GLY A 66 -23.30 13.07 27.69
C GLY A 66 -22.55 12.37 26.56
N ALA A 67 -23.28 11.97 25.52
CA ALA A 67 -22.72 11.24 24.38
C ALA A 67 -22.31 12.14 23.20
N ALA A 68 -22.44 13.47 23.34
CA ALA A 68 -22.26 14.39 22.22
C ALA A 68 -20.84 14.35 21.62
N ALA A 69 -19.80 14.32 22.46
CA ALA A 69 -18.42 14.19 21.98
C ALA A 69 -18.16 12.85 21.28
N VAL A 70 -18.70 11.76 21.83
CA VAL A 70 -18.61 10.39 21.26
C VAL A 70 -19.32 10.28 19.92
N GLN A 71 -20.44 10.98 19.74
CA GLN A 71 -21.18 10.98 18.47
C GLN A 71 -20.53 11.84 17.38
N ALA A 72 -19.71 12.81 17.77
CA ALA A 72 -19.10 13.77 16.85
C ALA A 72 -17.60 13.52 16.59
N CYS A 73 -17.00 12.49 17.19
CA CYS A 73 -15.59 12.15 17.04
C CYS A 73 -15.34 11.08 15.98
N ASP A 74 -14.09 10.95 15.51
CA ASP A 74 -13.67 9.87 14.62
C ASP A 74 -13.47 8.55 15.37
N VAL A 75 -12.93 8.61 16.60
CA VAL A 75 -12.67 7.44 17.45
C VAL A 75 -13.15 7.70 18.86
N ALA A 76 -13.98 6.79 19.38
CA ALA A 76 -14.47 6.84 20.75
C ALA A 76 -13.65 5.90 21.66
N ILE A 77 -13.22 6.42 22.81
CA ILE A 77 -12.59 5.64 23.89
C ILE A 77 -13.40 5.76 25.17
N SER A 78 -13.36 4.72 26.01
CA SER A 78 -14.08 4.73 27.30
C SER A 78 -13.42 5.65 28.32
N GLU A 79 -12.10 5.59 28.43
CA GLU A 79 -11.30 6.31 29.42
C GLU A 79 -10.02 6.87 28.78
N PHE A 80 -9.49 7.97 29.35
CA PHE A 80 -8.30 8.63 28.83
C PHE A 80 -7.05 7.74 28.83
N CYS A 81 -6.95 6.76 29.74
CA CYS A 81 -5.82 5.83 29.81
C CYS A 81 -5.63 5.00 28.52
N PHE A 82 -6.70 4.76 27.75
CA PHE A 82 -6.63 4.02 26.49
C PHE A 82 -6.06 4.83 25.33
N LEU A 83 -5.92 6.16 25.47
CA LEU A 83 -5.33 7.02 24.45
C LEU A 83 -3.90 6.59 24.10
N GLY A 84 -3.12 6.17 25.10
CA GLY A 84 -1.76 5.66 24.89
C GLY A 84 -1.74 4.44 23.95
N ASN A 85 -2.61 3.46 24.22
CA ASN A 85 -2.76 2.26 23.38
C ASN A 85 -3.24 2.61 21.96
N LEU A 86 -4.17 3.54 21.85
CA LEU A 86 -4.71 3.96 20.56
C LEU A 86 -3.61 4.62 19.70
N VAL A 87 -2.88 5.59 20.23
CA VAL A 87 -1.90 6.35 19.44
C VAL A 87 -0.60 5.56 19.23
N LEU A 88 0.01 5.05 20.32
CA LEU A 88 1.35 4.46 20.27
C LEU A 88 1.36 3.05 19.66
N CYS A 89 0.30 2.27 19.86
CA CYS A 89 0.18 0.93 19.27
C CYS A 89 -0.55 0.98 17.93
N HIS A 90 -1.82 1.39 17.93
CA HIS A 90 -2.67 1.29 16.74
C HIS A 90 -2.29 2.34 15.70
N GLY A 91 -2.14 3.62 16.08
CA GLY A 91 -1.77 4.70 15.18
C GLY A 91 -0.43 4.43 14.47
N ARG A 92 0.59 4.02 15.22
CA ARG A 92 1.91 3.64 14.69
C ARG A 92 1.82 2.48 13.69
N LYS A 93 1.12 1.39 14.05
CA LYS A 93 0.92 0.23 13.16
C LYS A 93 0.19 0.65 11.88
N SER A 94 -0.91 1.41 12.01
CA SER A 94 -1.69 1.88 10.86
C SER A 94 -0.85 2.73 9.91
N TYR A 95 -0.07 3.69 10.44
CA TYR A 95 0.83 4.50 9.61
C TYR A 95 1.82 3.63 8.81
N ARG A 96 2.50 2.70 9.49
CA ARG A 96 3.46 1.80 8.85
C ARG A 96 2.80 0.93 7.78
N ARG A 97 1.69 0.27 8.11
CA ARG A 97 0.99 -0.65 7.20
C ARG A 97 0.46 0.06 5.96
N VAL A 98 -0.19 1.21 6.14
CA VAL A 98 -0.75 2.00 5.02
C VAL A 98 0.36 2.59 4.15
N ALA A 99 1.42 3.15 4.76
CA ALA A 99 2.56 3.69 4.00
C ALA A 99 3.21 2.62 3.11
N THR A 100 3.50 1.46 3.70
CA THR A 100 4.07 0.32 2.98
C THR A 100 3.14 -0.20 1.89
N PHE A 101 1.84 -0.34 2.19
CA PHE A 101 0.84 -0.81 1.23
C PHE A 101 0.73 0.12 0.02
N LEU A 102 0.66 1.44 0.22
CA LEU A 102 0.58 2.41 -0.87
C LEU A 102 1.82 2.36 -1.77
N LEU A 103 3.02 2.33 -1.17
CA LEU A 103 4.27 2.20 -1.93
C LEU A 103 4.31 0.90 -2.73
N PHE A 104 3.92 -0.21 -2.11
CA PHE A 104 3.89 -1.52 -2.75
C PHE A 104 2.86 -1.59 -3.89
N PHE A 105 1.67 -1.03 -3.69
CA PHE A 105 0.61 -1.06 -4.70
C PHE A 105 0.98 -0.28 -5.96
N ILE A 106 1.63 0.88 -5.80
CA ILE A 106 2.13 1.66 -6.95
C ILE A 106 3.32 0.93 -7.58
N TYR A 107 4.23 0.38 -6.76
CA TYR A 107 5.39 -0.39 -7.21
C TYR A 107 5.00 -1.56 -8.12
N LYS A 108 4.08 -2.43 -7.69
CA LYS A 108 3.68 -3.62 -8.48
C LYS A 108 3.03 -3.22 -9.81
N SER A 109 2.25 -2.14 -9.79
CA SER A 109 1.51 -1.67 -10.96
C SER A 109 2.44 -1.00 -11.97
N LEU A 110 3.41 -0.23 -11.48
CA LEU A 110 4.45 0.36 -12.31
C LEU A 110 5.38 -0.69 -12.91
N ALA A 111 5.77 -1.72 -12.14
CA ALA A 111 6.58 -2.82 -12.64
C ALA A 111 5.89 -3.52 -13.83
N LEU A 112 4.61 -3.90 -13.71
CA LEU A 112 3.83 -4.46 -14.82
C LEU A 112 3.67 -3.47 -15.99
N GLY A 113 3.42 -2.19 -15.69
CA GLY A 113 3.28 -1.13 -16.69
C GLY A 113 4.53 -0.95 -17.57
N TRP A 114 5.73 -1.20 -17.04
CA TRP A 114 6.94 -1.13 -17.85
C TRP A 114 7.03 -2.20 -18.93
N SER A 115 6.48 -3.40 -18.70
CA SER A 115 6.36 -4.42 -19.75
C SER A 115 5.57 -3.90 -20.95
N TYR A 116 4.45 -3.21 -20.70
CA TYR A 116 3.63 -2.59 -21.74
C TYR A 116 4.37 -1.49 -22.47
N ILE A 117 5.08 -0.61 -21.76
CA ILE A 117 5.81 0.51 -22.39
C ILE A 117 6.93 -0.03 -23.28
N VAL A 118 7.71 -0.99 -22.79
CA VAL A 118 8.82 -1.58 -23.57
C VAL A 118 8.28 -2.32 -24.79
N TYR A 119 7.19 -3.09 -24.63
CA TYR A 119 6.57 -3.78 -25.76
C TYR A 119 5.96 -2.82 -26.78
N ALA A 120 5.23 -1.80 -26.34
CA ALA A 120 4.66 -0.78 -27.21
C ALA A 120 5.75 -0.09 -28.03
N HIS A 121 6.91 0.21 -27.43
CA HIS A 121 8.06 0.74 -28.15
C HIS A 121 8.58 -0.24 -29.22
N THR A 122 8.68 -1.54 -28.91
CA THR A 122 9.10 -2.55 -29.91
C THR A 122 8.11 -2.71 -31.06
N MET A 123 6.83 -2.37 -30.84
CA MET A 123 5.75 -2.45 -31.83
C MET A 123 5.41 -1.11 -32.46
N PHE A 124 6.28 -0.09 -32.36
CA PHE A 124 6.03 1.26 -32.89
C PHE A 124 4.67 1.84 -32.47
N PHE A 125 4.24 1.53 -31.24
CA PHE A 125 2.98 1.97 -30.65
C PHE A 125 1.72 1.56 -31.43
N SER A 126 1.72 0.37 -32.03
CA SER A 126 0.58 -0.16 -32.80
C SER A 126 -0.69 -0.46 -31.97
N GLY A 127 -0.67 -0.28 -30.64
CA GLY A 127 -1.83 -0.52 -29.77
C GLY A 127 -2.06 -1.96 -29.34
N GLU A 128 -1.05 -2.83 -29.47
CA GLU A 128 -1.17 -4.26 -29.21
C GLU A 128 -0.75 -4.61 -27.77
N GLY A 129 -1.39 -5.62 -27.18
CA GLY A 129 -1.15 -6.03 -25.81
C GLY A 129 0.16 -6.78 -25.62
N ALA A 130 0.92 -6.43 -24.57
CA ALA A 130 2.13 -7.17 -24.17
C ALA A 130 1.79 -8.54 -23.56
N TYR A 131 0.64 -8.59 -22.88
CA TYR A 131 0.06 -9.78 -22.29
C TYR A 131 -1.36 -9.98 -22.84
N PRO A 132 -1.86 -11.22 -22.81
CA PRO A 132 -3.27 -11.51 -23.04
C PRO A 132 -4.16 -10.84 -22.00
N GLN A 133 -5.32 -10.33 -22.42
CA GLN A 133 -6.22 -9.52 -21.59
C GLN A 133 -6.61 -10.18 -20.26
N TRP A 134 -6.75 -11.50 -20.23
CA TRP A 134 -7.11 -12.23 -19.01
C TRP A 134 -6.02 -12.19 -17.93
N LEU A 135 -4.74 -12.09 -18.31
CA LEU A 135 -3.66 -11.93 -17.34
C LEU A 135 -3.74 -10.58 -16.62
N ASP A 136 -4.18 -9.52 -17.30
CA ASP A 136 -4.42 -8.22 -16.67
C ASP A 136 -5.57 -8.27 -15.67
N VAL A 137 -6.65 -8.98 -16.01
CA VAL A 137 -7.82 -9.12 -15.14
C VAL A 137 -7.45 -9.83 -13.83
N ILE A 138 -6.64 -10.88 -13.90
CA ILE A 138 -6.24 -11.65 -12.70
C ILE A 138 -5.11 -10.99 -11.90
N TRP A 139 -4.33 -10.08 -12.50
CA TRP A 139 -3.16 -9.48 -11.87
C TRP A 139 -3.47 -8.84 -10.51
N ASN A 140 -4.50 -7.99 -10.45
CA ASN A 140 -4.84 -7.28 -9.22
C ASN A 140 -5.37 -8.21 -8.12
N PRO A 141 -6.35 -9.11 -8.39
CA PRO A 141 -6.78 -10.10 -7.42
C PRO A 141 -5.64 -10.98 -6.89
N LEU A 142 -4.71 -11.41 -7.74
CA LEU A 142 -3.62 -12.31 -7.37
C LEU A 142 -2.41 -11.64 -6.71
N THR A 143 -2.31 -10.31 -6.71
CA THR A 143 -1.16 -9.60 -6.12
C THR A 143 -1.56 -8.64 -5.01
N SER A 144 -2.80 -8.16 -5.01
CA SER A 144 -3.27 -7.15 -4.07
C SER A 144 -3.92 -7.79 -2.85
N CYS A 145 -4.61 -8.92 -3.00
CA CYS A 145 -5.35 -9.55 -1.91
C CYS A 145 -4.41 -10.07 -0.81
N ALA A 146 -3.38 -10.84 -1.13
CA ALA A 146 -2.41 -11.25 -0.11
C ALA A 146 -1.56 -10.08 0.37
N ALA A 147 -1.25 -9.09 -0.47
CA ALA A 147 -0.55 -7.89 0.01
C ALA A 147 -1.34 -7.19 1.11
N VAL A 148 -2.66 -7.04 0.96
CA VAL A 148 -3.52 -6.51 2.02
C VAL A 148 -3.48 -7.39 3.26
N LEU A 149 -3.65 -8.71 3.13
CA LEU A 149 -3.71 -9.62 4.28
C LEU A 149 -2.37 -9.74 5.04
N ILE A 150 -1.26 -9.82 4.31
CA ILE A 150 0.10 -9.86 4.86
C ILE A 150 0.40 -8.54 5.58
N LEU A 151 0.15 -7.39 4.96
CA LEU A 151 0.44 -6.10 5.59
C LEU A 151 -0.55 -5.76 6.71
N ALA A 152 -1.81 -6.19 6.64
CA ALA A 152 -2.78 -6.01 7.72
C ALA A 152 -2.41 -6.83 8.97
N SER A 153 -1.86 -8.03 8.78
CA SER A 153 -1.36 -8.88 9.86
C SER A 153 0.07 -8.53 10.29
N ASP A 154 0.82 -7.76 9.51
CA ASP A 154 2.21 -7.40 9.80
C ASP A 154 2.34 -6.67 11.15
N VAL A 155 3.23 -7.18 12.01
CA VAL A 155 3.55 -6.62 13.32
C VAL A 155 5.06 -6.56 13.45
N ASP A 156 5.58 -5.37 13.64
CA ASP A 156 7.01 -5.14 13.83
C ASP A 156 7.43 -5.38 15.28
N VAL A 157 6.76 -4.73 16.24
CA VAL A 157 7.00 -4.86 17.68
C VAL A 157 5.71 -5.21 18.44
N PRO A 158 5.80 -5.98 19.54
CA PRO A 158 4.66 -6.23 20.43
C PRO A 158 4.11 -4.95 21.08
N ASP A 159 2.82 -4.93 21.40
CA ASP A 159 2.14 -3.73 21.95
C ASP A 159 2.71 -3.28 23.29
N ALA A 160 3.09 -4.21 24.17
CA ALA A 160 3.74 -3.88 25.43
C ALA A 160 5.07 -3.11 25.23
N VAL A 161 5.84 -3.49 24.20
CA VAL A 161 7.10 -2.83 23.87
C VAL A 161 6.85 -1.43 23.30
N ALA A 162 5.82 -1.28 22.45
CA ALA A 162 5.44 0.01 21.89
C ALA A 162 5.00 1.02 22.97
N LEU A 163 4.28 0.55 23.99
CA LEU A 163 3.87 1.39 25.14
C LEU A 163 5.04 1.77 26.04
N ALA A 164 5.93 0.82 26.33
CA ALA A 164 7.11 1.08 27.13
C ALA A 164 8.11 2.03 26.44
N ASN A 165 8.05 2.15 25.11
CA ASN A 165 8.99 2.90 24.30
C ASN A 165 8.31 3.91 23.36
N PRO A 166 7.79 5.05 23.88
CA PRO A 166 7.07 6.04 23.07
C PRO A 166 7.89 6.64 21.91
N HIS A 167 9.22 6.60 21.98
CA HIS A 167 10.10 7.08 20.92
C HIS A 167 9.90 6.32 19.58
N LEU A 168 9.36 5.09 19.62
CA LEU A 168 9.01 4.32 18.42
C LEU A 168 7.90 4.98 17.58
N TYR A 169 7.16 5.94 18.14
CA TYR A 169 6.14 6.71 17.42
C TYR A 169 6.73 7.81 16.50
N THR A 170 7.97 8.25 16.76
CA THR A 170 8.62 9.36 16.04
C THR A 170 8.66 9.26 14.50
N PRO A 171 8.75 8.08 13.86
CA PRO A 171 8.73 7.99 12.40
C PRO A 171 7.44 8.48 11.75
N GLY A 172 6.32 8.48 12.47
CA GLY A 172 5.02 8.96 12.00
C GLY A 172 5.00 10.48 11.79
N PRO A 173 5.19 11.29 12.86
CA PRO A 173 5.28 12.75 12.77
C PRO A 173 6.37 13.22 11.79
N ASP A 174 7.50 12.54 11.74
CA ASP A 174 8.62 12.86 10.84
C ASP A 174 8.39 12.40 9.38
N ARG A 175 7.28 11.69 9.09
CA ARG A 175 6.90 11.18 7.76
C ARG A 175 8.00 10.30 7.12
N ARG A 176 8.70 9.51 7.93
CA ARG A 176 9.90 8.76 7.46
C ARG A 176 9.57 7.62 6.51
N LEU A 177 8.39 7.01 6.64
CA LEU A 177 8.00 5.84 5.83
C LEU A 177 7.36 6.22 4.49
N PHE A 178 6.72 7.39 4.42
CA PHE A 178 6.09 7.89 3.19
C PHE A 178 6.46 9.35 2.94
N ASN A 179 7.50 9.53 2.13
CA ASN A 179 8.00 10.83 1.69
C ASN A 179 8.50 10.74 0.24
N PRO A 180 8.72 11.88 -0.45
CA PRO A 180 9.10 11.89 -1.86
C PRO A 180 10.39 11.12 -2.17
N ARG A 181 11.35 11.10 -1.24
CA ARG A 181 12.61 10.37 -1.42
C ARG A 181 12.38 8.86 -1.41
N VAL A 182 11.68 8.34 -0.40
CA VAL A 182 11.33 6.91 -0.31
C VAL A 182 10.48 6.52 -1.51
N PHE A 183 9.48 7.34 -1.87
CA PHE A 183 8.66 7.12 -3.06
C PHE A 183 9.51 7.00 -4.33
N GLY A 184 10.42 7.95 -4.57
CA GLY A 184 11.32 7.93 -5.73
C GLY A 184 12.22 6.69 -5.79
N GLN A 185 12.74 6.23 -4.63
CA GLN A 185 13.51 4.99 -4.56
C GLN A 185 12.67 3.77 -4.93
N TRP A 186 11.44 3.67 -4.43
CA TRP A 186 10.52 2.60 -4.79
C TRP A 186 10.17 2.62 -6.29
N MET A 187 9.93 3.80 -6.88
CA MET A 187 9.63 3.92 -8.30
C MET A 187 10.84 3.56 -9.18
N PHE A 188 12.05 3.94 -8.78
CA PHE A 188 13.27 3.56 -9.49
C PHE A 188 13.47 2.04 -9.50
N ILE A 189 13.27 1.38 -8.35
CA ILE A 189 13.36 -0.09 -8.25
C ILE A 189 12.26 -0.75 -9.09
N ALA A 190 11.02 -0.23 -9.05
CA ALA A 190 9.92 -0.76 -9.87
C ALA A 190 10.24 -0.71 -11.36
N THR A 191 10.81 0.40 -11.81
CA THR A 191 11.25 0.58 -13.20
C THR A 191 12.32 -0.41 -13.59
N ALA A 192 13.39 -0.52 -12.80
CA ALA A 192 14.46 -1.47 -13.09
C ALA A 192 13.96 -2.92 -13.11
N GLN A 193 13.22 -3.32 -12.08
CA GLN A 193 12.72 -4.70 -11.98
C GLN A 193 11.66 -5.02 -13.05
N GLY A 194 10.81 -4.06 -13.41
CA GLY A 194 9.83 -4.24 -14.49
C GLY A 194 10.49 -4.42 -15.86
N ILE A 195 11.43 -3.54 -16.22
CA ILE A 195 12.17 -3.65 -17.48
C ILE A 195 12.95 -4.96 -17.55
N ILE A 196 13.65 -5.35 -16.47
CA ILE A 196 14.41 -6.61 -16.44
C ILE A 196 13.49 -7.82 -16.57
N SER A 197 12.37 -7.84 -15.84
CA SER A 197 11.42 -8.96 -15.86
C SER A 197 10.76 -9.16 -17.22
N TRP A 198 10.64 -8.09 -18.02
CA TRP A 198 10.22 -8.19 -19.42
C TRP A 198 11.36 -8.58 -20.36
N CYS A 199 12.47 -7.84 -20.31
CA CYS A 199 13.54 -7.98 -21.28
C CYS A 199 14.26 -9.33 -21.19
N VAL A 200 14.48 -9.88 -19.99
CA VAL A 200 15.23 -11.13 -19.83
C VAL A 200 14.50 -12.31 -20.50
N PRO A 201 13.22 -12.61 -20.19
CA PRO A 201 12.51 -13.70 -20.84
C PRO A 201 12.26 -13.42 -22.33
N VAL A 202 11.83 -12.21 -22.69
CA VAL A 202 11.47 -11.90 -24.08
C VAL A 202 12.68 -11.92 -24.99
N TYR A 203 13.79 -11.28 -24.65
CA TYR A 203 14.99 -11.29 -25.51
C TYR A 203 15.81 -12.58 -25.38
N GLY A 204 15.66 -13.31 -24.27
CA GLY A 204 16.36 -14.58 -24.04
C GLY A 204 15.70 -15.78 -24.74
N LEU A 205 14.37 -15.83 -24.79
CA LEU A 205 13.62 -16.97 -25.32
C LEU A 205 13.15 -16.78 -26.77
N THR A 206 13.25 -15.58 -27.34
CA THR A 206 12.71 -15.29 -28.68
C THR A 206 13.72 -14.65 -29.61
N SER A 207 13.63 -14.98 -30.90
CA SER A 207 14.39 -14.33 -31.96
C SER A 207 13.73 -13.02 -32.40
N GLN A 208 14.41 -12.21 -33.22
CA GLN A 208 13.81 -11.00 -33.78
C GLN A 208 12.61 -11.32 -34.70
N SER A 209 12.68 -12.43 -35.44
CA SER A 209 11.57 -12.92 -36.25
C SER A 209 10.32 -13.16 -35.41
N ASP A 210 10.46 -13.81 -34.26
CA ASP A 210 9.32 -14.24 -33.45
C ASP A 210 8.62 -13.06 -32.76
N ARG A 211 9.34 -11.96 -32.55
CA ARG A 211 8.83 -10.73 -31.92
C ARG A 211 8.18 -9.78 -32.92
N VAL A 212 8.59 -9.81 -34.19
CA VAL A 212 8.18 -8.82 -35.18
C VAL A 212 7.26 -9.42 -36.25
N HIS A 213 7.31 -10.74 -36.47
CA HIS A 213 6.46 -11.42 -37.45
C HIS A 213 4.99 -11.34 -37.05
N ARG A 214 4.15 -10.95 -38.01
CA ARG A 214 2.72 -10.74 -37.85
C ARG A 214 1.97 -11.55 -38.92
N PRO A 215 0.90 -12.28 -38.58
CA PRO A 215 0.35 -12.48 -37.23
C PRO A 215 1.27 -13.34 -36.35
N LEU A 216 1.22 -13.09 -35.03
CA LEU A 216 1.93 -13.94 -34.06
C LEU A 216 1.29 -15.33 -34.05
N VAL A 217 2.13 -16.37 -34.03
CA VAL A 217 1.64 -17.75 -33.94
C VAL A 217 1.06 -18.00 -32.55
N GLU A 218 -0.19 -18.45 -32.48
CA GLU A 218 -0.86 -18.83 -31.22
C GLU A 218 -0.02 -19.86 -30.45
N GLY A 219 0.22 -19.62 -29.16
CA GLY A 219 1.08 -20.48 -28.34
C GLY A 219 2.56 -20.50 -28.75
N GLY A 220 2.96 -19.67 -29.72
CA GLY A 220 4.31 -19.61 -30.25
C GLY A 220 5.34 -19.04 -29.27
N PRO A 221 6.61 -18.95 -29.68
CA PRO A 221 7.72 -18.54 -28.81
C PRO A 221 7.50 -17.20 -28.12
N PHE A 222 6.87 -16.23 -28.80
CA PHE A 222 6.54 -14.93 -28.22
C PHE A 222 5.59 -15.06 -27.02
N TRP A 223 4.50 -15.80 -27.15
CA TRP A 223 3.51 -15.94 -26.08
C TRP A 223 4.06 -16.75 -24.90
N GLN A 224 4.93 -17.72 -25.16
CA GLN A 224 5.68 -18.43 -24.10
C GLN A 224 6.61 -17.47 -23.35
N ALA A 225 7.34 -16.61 -24.06
CA ALA A 225 8.23 -15.63 -23.44
C ALA A 225 7.47 -14.51 -22.69
N SER A 226 6.36 -14.04 -23.24
CA SER A 226 5.45 -13.08 -22.59
C SER A 226 4.88 -13.68 -21.30
N PHE A 227 4.37 -14.91 -21.34
CA PHE A 227 3.89 -15.61 -20.16
C PHE A 227 5.00 -15.83 -19.10
N THR A 228 6.22 -16.16 -19.53
CA THR A 228 7.40 -16.27 -18.66
C THR A 228 7.75 -14.92 -18.01
N ALA A 229 7.67 -13.81 -18.77
CA ALA A 229 7.85 -12.47 -18.25
C ALA A 229 6.79 -12.10 -17.19
N PHE A 230 5.52 -12.45 -17.44
CA PHE A 230 4.46 -12.27 -16.45
C PHE A 230 4.71 -13.08 -15.17
N THR A 231 5.10 -14.35 -15.31
CA THR A 231 5.46 -15.22 -14.19
C THR A 231 6.62 -14.65 -13.39
N THR A 232 7.65 -14.17 -14.09
CA THR A 232 8.83 -13.56 -13.47
C THR A 232 8.45 -12.33 -12.66
N ILE A 233 7.64 -11.43 -13.22
CA ILE A 233 7.21 -10.22 -12.52
C ILE A 233 6.33 -10.55 -11.32
N PHE A 234 5.45 -11.56 -11.45
CA PHE A 234 4.62 -12.05 -10.36
C PHE A 234 5.47 -12.54 -9.19
N LEU A 235 6.49 -13.37 -9.46
CA LEU A 235 7.41 -13.87 -8.43
C LEU A 235 8.24 -12.75 -7.80
N VAL A 236 8.75 -11.81 -8.60
CA VAL A 236 9.52 -10.66 -8.13
C VAL A 236 8.69 -9.77 -7.20
N VAL A 237 7.42 -9.51 -7.54
CA VAL A 237 6.50 -8.73 -6.70
C VAL A 237 6.23 -9.43 -5.37
N HIS A 238 6.00 -10.74 -5.37
CA HIS A 238 5.80 -11.53 -4.14
C HIS A 238 7.05 -11.57 -3.27
N LEU A 239 8.23 -11.75 -3.87
CA LEU A 239 9.50 -11.68 -3.15
C LEU A 239 9.71 -10.29 -2.54
N LYS A 240 9.42 -9.22 -3.29
CA LYS A 240 9.50 -7.86 -2.77
C LYS A 240 8.56 -7.63 -1.59
N LEU A 241 7.34 -8.18 -1.63
CA LEU A 241 6.39 -8.11 -0.52
C LEU A 241 6.96 -8.79 0.74
N LEU A 242 7.51 -9.99 0.59
CA LEU A 242 8.15 -10.74 1.68
C LEU A 242 9.34 -9.99 2.29
N LEU A 243 10.13 -9.30 1.47
CA LEU A 243 11.30 -8.54 1.93
C LEU A 243 10.93 -7.24 2.66
N VAL A 244 9.73 -6.71 2.45
CA VAL A 244 9.30 -5.43 2.99
C VAL A 244 8.43 -5.59 4.25
N ALA A 245 7.65 -6.66 4.31
CA ALA A 245 6.97 -7.04 5.55
C ALA A 245 7.99 -7.45 6.61
N GLU A 246 7.76 -7.11 7.88
CA GLU A 246 8.69 -7.48 8.97
C GLU A 246 8.44 -8.90 9.43
N ARG A 247 7.16 -9.30 9.46
CA ARG A 247 6.74 -10.66 9.80
C ARG A 247 5.73 -11.17 8.77
N PRO A 248 6.16 -11.38 7.52
CA PRO A 248 5.26 -11.82 6.45
C PRO A 248 4.60 -13.17 6.72
N LEU A 249 5.29 -14.06 7.43
CA LEU A 249 4.88 -15.46 7.65
C LEU A 249 4.05 -15.66 8.93
N GLN A 250 3.34 -14.62 9.38
CA GLN A 250 2.25 -14.83 10.32
C GLN A 250 1.21 -15.79 9.73
N PRO A 251 0.47 -16.58 10.52
CA PRO A 251 -0.38 -17.65 10.00
C PRO A 251 -1.38 -17.16 8.92
N ILE A 252 -1.96 -15.98 9.10
CA ILE A 252 -2.87 -15.37 8.12
C ILE A 252 -2.12 -14.98 6.84
N GLY A 253 -0.98 -14.30 6.97
CA GLY A 253 -0.17 -13.87 5.83
C GLY A 253 0.43 -15.06 5.06
N ALA A 254 0.92 -16.07 5.75
CA ALA A 254 1.44 -17.31 5.18
C ALA A 254 0.34 -18.09 4.43
N ALA A 255 -0.86 -18.20 5.02
CA ALA A 255 -2.00 -18.83 4.35
C ALA A 255 -2.42 -18.04 3.10
N ALA A 256 -2.49 -16.71 3.18
CA ALA A 256 -2.84 -15.85 2.04
C ALA A 256 -1.82 -16.01 0.88
N LEU A 257 -0.53 -15.99 1.20
CA LEU A 257 0.54 -16.20 0.23
C LEU A 257 0.46 -17.59 -0.40
N ALA A 258 0.27 -18.64 0.41
CA ALA A 258 0.17 -20.00 -0.08
C ALA A 258 -1.03 -20.17 -1.02
N VAL A 259 -2.19 -19.61 -0.65
CA VAL A 259 -3.40 -19.64 -1.49
C VAL A 259 -3.15 -18.93 -2.82
N GLU A 260 -2.53 -17.76 -2.84
CA GLU A 260 -2.26 -17.05 -4.10
C GLU A 260 -1.24 -17.78 -4.99
N LEU A 261 -0.13 -18.25 -4.42
CA LEU A 261 0.88 -19.00 -5.17
C LEU A 261 0.32 -20.32 -5.72
N LEU A 262 -0.51 -21.02 -4.94
CA LEU A 262 -1.18 -22.25 -5.37
C LEU A 262 -2.31 -21.98 -6.35
N ALA A 263 -2.98 -20.84 -6.29
CA ALA A 263 -4.01 -20.44 -7.25
C ALA A 263 -3.42 -19.99 -8.58
N TYR A 264 -2.22 -19.41 -8.57
CA TYR A 264 -1.55 -18.91 -9.77
C TYR A 264 -1.35 -20.03 -10.82
N LEU A 265 -0.74 -21.15 -10.44
CA LEU A 265 -0.45 -22.26 -11.36
C LEU A 265 -1.70 -22.82 -12.09
N PRO A 266 -2.79 -23.23 -11.42
CA PRO A 266 -3.98 -23.75 -12.10
C PRO A 266 -4.71 -22.69 -12.92
N VAL A 267 -4.74 -21.43 -12.47
CA VAL A 267 -5.31 -20.33 -13.28
C VAL A 267 -4.49 -20.12 -14.54
N ALA A 268 -3.16 -20.13 -14.41
CA ALA A 268 -2.26 -19.91 -15.52
C ALA A 268 -2.27 -21.06 -16.53
N VAL A 269 -2.31 -22.32 -16.06
CA VAL A 269 -2.51 -23.51 -16.91
C VAL A 269 -3.90 -23.53 -17.54
N GLY A 270 -4.94 -23.14 -16.78
CA GLY A 270 -6.32 -23.06 -17.27
C GLY A 270 -6.48 -22.05 -18.42
N LEU A 271 -5.82 -20.90 -18.34
CA LEU A 271 -5.81 -19.87 -19.40
C LEU A 271 -5.08 -20.31 -20.69
N GLY A 272 -4.24 -21.34 -20.62
CA GLY A 272 -3.58 -21.94 -21.78
C GLY A 272 -4.30 -23.15 -22.37
N SER A 273 -5.43 -23.58 -21.79
CA SER A 273 -6.19 -24.73 -22.24
C SER A 273 -7.06 -24.39 -23.46
N SER A 274 -7.47 -25.40 -24.23
CA SER A 274 -8.37 -25.23 -25.40
C SER A 274 -9.76 -24.70 -25.05
N LEU A 275 -10.10 -24.68 -23.76
CA LEU A 275 -11.36 -24.14 -23.21
C LEU A 275 -11.22 -22.68 -22.78
N ALA A 276 -10.01 -22.11 -22.84
CA ALA A 276 -9.75 -20.75 -22.42
C ALA A 276 -10.24 -19.74 -23.47
N PRO A 277 -10.79 -18.60 -23.03
CA PRO A 277 -11.18 -17.51 -23.93
C PRO A 277 -9.99 -16.82 -24.63
N SER A 278 -8.76 -17.06 -24.20
CA SER A 278 -7.53 -16.56 -24.84
C SER A 278 -6.89 -17.60 -25.76
N HIS A 279 -7.19 -17.56 -27.06
CA HIS A 279 -6.53 -18.38 -28.07
C HIS A 279 -5.01 -18.08 -28.21
N GLU A 280 -4.59 -16.88 -27.81
CA GLU A 280 -3.18 -16.43 -27.84
C GLU A 280 -2.24 -17.29 -26.98
N LEU A 281 -2.71 -17.83 -25.85
CA LEU A 281 -1.91 -18.63 -24.90
C LEU A 281 -2.01 -20.14 -25.11
N LEU A 282 -2.64 -20.61 -26.18
CA LEU A 282 -2.97 -22.03 -26.31
C LEU A 282 -1.70 -22.90 -26.26
N GLY A 283 -1.57 -23.73 -25.21
CA GLY A 283 -0.40 -24.57 -24.96
C GLY A 283 0.86 -23.88 -24.40
N ALA A 284 0.93 -22.54 -24.38
CA ALA A 284 2.11 -21.81 -23.91
C ALA A 284 2.39 -21.98 -22.40
N PRO A 285 1.41 -21.87 -21.48
CA PRO A 285 1.63 -22.12 -20.06
C PRO A 285 2.11 -23.54 -19.76
N LEU A 286 1.59 -24.55 -20.48
CA LEU A 286 1.98 -25.94 -20.27
C LEU A 286 3.44 -26.17 -20.68
N ALA A 287 3.87 -25.58 -21.80
CA ALA A 287 5.26 -25.67 -22.27
C ALA A 287 6.25 -24.97 -21.33
N VAL A 288 5.86 -23.84 -20.72
CA VAL A 288 6.70 -23.10 -19.76
C VAL A 288 6.81 -23.83 -18.42
N VAL A 289 5.76 -24.54 -17.99
CA VAL A 289 5.79 -25.31 -16.73
C VAL A 289 6.56 -26.63 -16.85
N THR A 290 6.65 -27.20 -18.05
CA THR A 290 7.35 -28.49 -18.30
C THR A 290 8.79 -28.35 -18.81
N SER A 291 9.25 -27.13 -19.11
CA SER A 291 10.64 -26.82 -19.51
C SER A 291 11.51 -26.39 -18.32
#